data_AF-A0A2T1CK51-F1
#
_entry.id   AF-A0A2T1CK51-F1
#
_cell.length_a   1.000
_cell.length_b   1.000
_cell.length_c   1.000
_cell.angle_alpha   90.00
_cell.angle_beta   90.00
_cell.angle_gamma   90.00
#
_symmetry.space_group_name_H-M   'P 1'
#
loop_
_entity.id
_entity.type
_entity.pdbx_description
1 polymer ?
#
loop_
_entity_poly.entity_id
_entity_poly.type
_entity_poly.pdbx_seq_one_letter_code
_entity_poly.pdbx_strand_id
1 'polypeptide(L)'
;MNNLLSPSTPFTKIILVRHARTTYNEQGRYQGSSDESVLTEQGHQDALFTGLALQQYNFDAIYTSPLTRVQQTTQVILGALKATNNLPPVFIEPKLTEISMSDWQGLFYQEVKENFAEDYSCWQNTPHLFTFNNTFFPVIELFKQAQQFWQKILTKHQGQTILVVAHGGTNRALISTAVGLNPEYYHSLQQSNCGISCLEFLPDNNFGELKYLNVTSHLGETLPKLKAGKTGWRWLLLSKANAKNIVKYSYVTRLINSNSIELLLTDHSVSKYPIEELAVQYKLPHLSLAQNHFLDWQQTIIKRPKHFVNSEQASLTTGLIIASDKLLAQILHTTLNINTLNITDHLAIIHYPQNYSYSILQGILPLMEVSSRKLTVNQ
;
A
#
# COMPACT_ATOMS: atom_id res chain seq x y z
N MET A 1 0.16 43.22 -8.95
CA MET A 1 -0.92 42.49 -9.64
C MET A 1 -1.07 41.15 -8.96
N ASN A 2 -2.19 40.95 -8.28
CA ASN A 2 -2.46 39.77 -7.48
C ASN A 2 -2.48 38.52 -8.36
N ASN A 3 -1.63 37.54 -8.06
CA ASN A 3 -1.76 36.18 -8.57
C ASN A 3 -3.07 35.61 -8.01
N LEU A 4 -4.16 35.80 -8.74
CA LEU A 4 -5.37 35.00 -8.58
C LEU A 4 -4.98 33.57 -8.95
N LEU A 5 -4.79 32.75 -7.91
CA LEU A 5 -4.72 31.31 -8.01
C LEU A 5 -5.90 30.86 -8.87
N SER A 6 -5.60 30.25 -10.03
CA SER A 6 -6.60 29.55 -10.84
C SER A 6 -7.39 28.61 -9.92
N PRO A 7 -8.74 28.57 -10.00
CA PRO A 7 -9.49 27.59 -9.22
C PRO A 7 -8.94 26.20 -9.55
N SER A 8 -8.44 25.50 -8.54
CA SER A 8 -7.95 24.13 -8.68
C SER A 8 -9.06 23.32 -9.33
N THR A 9 -8.77 22.66 -10.45
CA THR A 9 -9.72 21.77 -11.13
C THR A 9 -10.31 20.82 -10.09
N PRO A 10 -11.66 20.74 -9.96
CA PRO A 10 -12.28 19.89 -8.96
C PRO A 10 -11.92 18.44 -9.27
N PHE A 11 -11.60 17.64 -8.25
CA PHE A 11 -11.23 16.24 -8.41
C PHE A 11 -12.05 15.37 -7.44
N THR A 12 -12.35 14.14 -7.85
CA THR A 12 -12.98 13.15 -6.97
C THR A 12 -11.91 12.47 -6.14
N LYS A 13 -12.03 12.55 -4.81
CA LYS A 13 -11.11 11.92 -3.86
C LYS A 13 -11.67 10.59 -3.39
N ILE A 14 -10.90 9.52 -3.54
CA ILE A 14 -11.29 8.18 -3.09
C ILE A 14 -10.33 7.72 -2.00
N ILE A 15 -10.85 7.55 -0.79
CA ILE A 15 -10.14 6.96 0.33
C ILE A 15 -10.48 5.47 0.40
N LEU A 16 -9.48 4.62 0.18
CA LEU A 16 -9.62 3.16 0.25
C LEU A 16 -9.15 2.64 1.61
N VAL A 17 -9.93 1.76 2.23
CA VAL A 17 -9.59 1.07 3.47
C VAL A 17 -9.76 -0.42 3.28
N ARG A 18 -8.73 -1.22 3.64
CA ARG A 18 -8.89 -2.68 3.75
C ARG A 18 -9.55 -3.02 5.09
N HIS A 19 -10.44 -4.02 5.08
CA HIS A 19 -11.07 -4.53 6.30
C HIS A 19 -10.08 -4.83 7.44
N ALA A 20 -10.58 -4.76 8.66
CA ALA A 20 -9.81 -5.01 9.86
C ALA A 20 -9.40 -6.48 10.01
N ARG A 21 -8.53 -6.76 10.99
CA ARG A 21 -7.99 -8.10 11.20
C ARG A 21 -9.09 -9.10 11.55
N THR A 22 -9.00 -10.28 10.95
CA THR A 22 -9.92 -11.41 11.16
C THR A 22 -9.19 -12.63 11.72
N THR A 23 -9.95 -13.58 12.26
CA THR A 23 -9.43 -14.88 12.72
C THR A 23 -8.62 -15.59 11.65
N TYR A 24 -9.07 -15.59 10.39
CA TYR A 24 -8.34 -16.18 9.28
C TYR A 24 -7.07 -15.41 8.91
N ASN A 25 -7.00 -14.09 9.14
CA ASN A 25 -5.75 -13.36 8.94
C ASN A 25 -4.69 -13.81 9.96
N GLU A 26 -5.06 -14.01 11.23
CA GLU A 26 -4.15 -14.46 12.28
C GLU A 26 -3.71 -15.91 12.08
N GLN A 27 -4.64 -16.76 11.64
CA GLN A 27 -4.38 -18.17 11.36
C GLN A 27 -3.58 -18.39 10.06
N GLY A 28 -3.53 -17.41 9.15
CA GLY A 28 -2.90 -17.58 7.86
C GLY A 28 -3.70 -18.48 6.91
N ARG A 29 -5.01 -18.25 6.81
CA ARG A 29 -5.92 -18.96 5.89
C ARG A 29 -6.34 -18.08 4.72
N TYR A 30 -6.57 -18.70 3.57
CA TYR A 30 -7.24 -18.05 2.44
C TYR A 30 -8.70 -17.79 2.79
N GLN A 31 -9.12 -16.52 2.77
CA GLN A 31 -10.52 -16.14 3.00
C GLN A 31 -11.32 -16.16 1.70
N GLY A 32 -10.75 -15.57 0.65
CA GLY A 32 -11.48 -15.31 -0.60
C GLY A 32 -12.79 -14.59 -0.33
N SER A 33 -13.85 -15.03 -1.00
CA SER A 33 -15.22 -14.52 -0.83
C SER A 33 -16.02 -15.24 0.25
N SER A 34 -15.40 -16.10 1.07
CA SER A 34 -16.07 -16.74 2.22
C SER A 34 -16.36 -15.73 3.33
N ASP A 35 -17.43 -15.96 4.08
CA ASP A 35 -17.87 -15.16 5.23
C ASP A 35 -17.69 -15.89 6.58
N GLU A 36 -16.90 -16.96 6.61
CA GLU A 36 -16.69 -17.77 7.82
C GLU A 36 -15.81 -17.11 8.89
N SER A 37 -14.94 -16.16 8.49
CA SER A 37 -14.05 -15.48 9.43
C SER A 37 -14.74 -14.29 10.09
N VAL A 38 -14.46 -14.08 11.37
CA VAL A 38 -14.92 -12.91 12.15
C VAL A 38 -13.78 -11.96 12.44
N LEU A 39 -14.09 -10.68 12.75
CA LEU A 39 -13.09 -9.74 13.25
C LEU A 39 -12.52 -10.24 14.59
N THR A 40 -11.22 -9.99 14.81
CA THR A 40 -10.61 -10.23 16.12
C THR A 40 -10.75 -8.99 17.01
N GLU A 41 -10.49 -9.13 18.31
CA GLU A 41 -10.51 -7.99 19.23
C GLU A 41 -9.55 -6.87 18.77
N GLN A 42 -8.34 -7.26 18.36
CA GLN A 42 -7.39 -6.32 17.75
C GLN A 42 -7.95 -5.73 16.44
N GLY A 43 -8.71 -6.50 15.66
CA GLY A 43 -9.40 -5.99 14.47
C GLY A 43 -10.40 -4.88 14.81
N HIS A 44 -11.20 -5.04 15.86
CA HIS A 44 -12.11 -3.98 16.31
C HIS A 44 -11.36 -2.71 16.73
N GLN A 45 -10.25 -2.86 17.46
CA GLN A 45 -9.40 -1.73 17.85
C GLN A 45 -8.75 -1.04 16.64
N ASP A 46 -8.20 -1.83 15.71
CA ASP A 46 -7.59 -1.32 14.47
C ASP A 46 -8.64 -0.52 13.66
N ALA A 47 -9.89 -1.01 13.55
CA ALA A 47 -10.99 -0.31 12.87
C ALA A 47 -11.39 0.99 13.57
N LEU A 48 -11.40 1.01 14.91
CA LEU A 48 -11.67 2.21 15.69
C LEU A 48 -10.63 3.30 15.43
N PHE A 49 -9.33 2.96 15.54
CA PHE A 49 -8.25 3.91 15.25
C PHE A 49 -8.26 4.38 13.80
N THR A 50 -8.66 3.51 12.86
CA THR A 50 -8.87 3.89 11.46
C THR A 50 -9.96 4.95 11.36
N GLY A 51 -11.10 4.75 12.00
CA GLY A 51 -12.20 5.73 12.00
C GLY A 51 -11.80 7.07 12.61
N LEU A 52 -11.04 7.06 13.71
CA LEU A 52 -10.50 8.28 14.32
C LEU A 52 -9.54 9.03 13.38
N ALA A 53 -8.65 8.30 12.69
CA ALA A 53 -7.75 8.89 11.72
C ALA A 53 -8.49 9.50 10.52
N LEU A 54 -9.66 8.96 10.16
CA LEU A 54 -10.46 9.43 9.03
C LEU A 54 -11.36 10.64 9.36
N GLN A 55 -11.44 11.08 10.62
CA GLN A 55 -12.27 12.25 11.04
C GLN A 55 -11.87 13.56 10.36
N GLN A 56 -10.65 13.67 9.85
CA GLN A 56 -10.16 14.81 9.09
C GLN A 56 -10.87 15.01 7.74
N TYR A 57 -11.56 13.98 7.23
CA TYR A 57 -12.23 14.01 5.94
C TYR A 57 -13.72 14.27 6.12
N ASN A 58 -14.27 15.09 5.23
CA ASN A 58 -15.71 15.23 5.04
C ASN A 58 -16.11 14.32 3.89
N PHE A 59 -16.74 13.19 4.20
CA PHE A 59 -17.17 12.23 3.19
C PHE A 59 -18.57 12.56 2.68
N ASP A 60 -18.77 12.49 1.37
CA ASP A 60 -20.05 12.67 0.70
C ASP A 60 -20.81 11.34 0.55
N ALA A 61 -20.09 10.22 0.44
CA ALA A 61 -20.65 8.88 0.39
C ALA A 61 -19.66 7.82 0.88
N ILE A 62 -20.20 6.69 1.31
CA ILE A 62 -19.42 5.52 1.73
C ILE A 62 -19.86 4.31 0.92
N TYR A 63 -18.92 3.56 0.36
CA TYR A 63 -19.15 2.28 -0.30
C TYR A 63 -18.46 1.16 0.47
N THR A 64 -19.15 0.03 0.62
CA THR A 64 -18.62 -1.09 1.40
C THR A 64 -18.97 -2.44 0.76
N SER A 65 -18.04 -3.39 0.85
CA SER A 65 -18.23 -4.76 0.36
C SER A 65 -19.34 -5.48 1.14
N PRO A 66 -20.18 -6.32 0.51
CA PRO A 66 -21.24 -7.04 1.22
C PRO A 66 -20.75 -8.04 2.27
N LEU A 67 -19.49 -8.46 2.22
CA LEU A 67 -18.94 -9.46 3.14
C LEU A 67 -18.90 -8.97 4.59
N THR A 68 -19.30 -9.85 5.51
CA THR A 68 -19.59 -9.56 6.91
C THR A 68 -18.42 -8.86 7.62
N ARG A 69 -17.18 -9.31 7.42
CA ARG A 69 -15.98 -8.69 8.01
C ARG A 69 -15.78 -7.23 7.60
N VAL A 70 -16.18 -6.86 6.38
CA VAL A 70 -16.09 -5.48 5.86
C VAL A 70 -17.23 -4.64 6.41
N GLN A 71 -18.44 -5.20 6.45
CA GLN A 71 -19.60 -4.55 7.08
C GLN A 71 -19.31 -4.20 8.54
N GLN A 72 -18.78 -5.16 9.32
CA GLN A 72 -18.37 -4.94 10.70
C GLN A 72 -17.27 -3.88 10.81
N THR A 73 -16.23 -3.94 9.96
CA THR A 73 -15.18 -2.91 9.93
C THR A 73 -15.77 -1.52 9.66
N THR A 74 -16.66 -1.44 8.66
CA THR A 74 -17.32 -0.20 8.25
C THR A 74 -18.15 0.37 9.39
N GLN A 75 -18.90 -0.47 10.11
CA GLN A 75 -19.72 -0.05 11.24
C GLN A 75 -18.86 0.56 12.37
N VAL A 76 -17.72 -0.04 12.70
CA VAL A 76 -16.81 0.50 13.72
C VAL A 76 -16.23 1.84 13.28
N ILE A 77 -15.76 1.95 12.02
CA ILE A 77 -15.26 3.21 11.45
C ILE A 77 -16.33 4.30 11.53
N LEU A 78 -17.56 3.97 11.12
CA LEU A 78 -18.71 4.88 11.17
C LEU A 78 -19.03 5.35 12.60
N GLY A 79 -18.92 4.45 13.58
CA GLY A 79 -19.09 4.81 15.00
C GLY A 79 -18.13 5.90 15.44
N ALA A 80 -16.87 5.83 15.02
CA ALA A 80 -15.86 6.85 15.31
C ALA A 80 -16.12 8.17 14.56
N LEU A 81 -16.62 8.12 13.32
CA LEU A 81 -16.96 9.30 12.52
C LEU A 81 -18.19 10.05 13.06
N LYS A 82 -19.22 9.33 13.55
CA LYS A 82 -20.42 9.92 14.17
C LYS A 82 -20.10 10.87 15.32
N ALA A 83 -19.04 10.58 16.07
CA ALA A 83 -18.65 11.39 17.23
C ALA A 83 -18.28 12.83 16.85
N THR A 84 -18.01 13.10 15.57
CA THR A 84 -17.55 14.41 15.11
C THR A 84 -18.37 15.01 13.97
N ASN A 85 -19.05 14.20 13.14
CA ASN A 85 -19.72 14.64 11.91
C ASN A 85 -21.10 13.99 11.69
N ASN A 86 -21.92 14.59 10.82
CA ASN A 86 -23.09 13.92 10.23
C ASN A 86 -22.63 12.77 9.33
N LEU A 87 -23.30 11.62 9.40
CA LEU A 87 -22.93 10.48 8.56
C LEU A 87 -23.41 10.64 7.12
N PRO A 88 -22.54 10.40 6.12
CA PRO A 88 -22.97 10.28 4.73
C PRO A 88 -23.76 9.00 4.49
N PRO A 89 -24.47 8.90 3.35
CA PRO A 89 -25.12 7.66 2.92
C PRO A 89 -24.10 6.53 2.72
N VAL A 90 -24.48 5.32 3.16
CA VAL A 90 -23.69 4.09 3.04
C VAL A 90 -24.34 3.19 1.99
N PHE A 91 -23.53 2.74 1.02
CA PHE A 91 -23.95 1.87 -0.07
C PHE A 91 -23.20 0.54 0.01
N ILE A 92 -23.95 -0.56 0.05
CA ILE A 92 -23.38 -1.91 -0.11
C ILE A 92 -23.17 -2.14 -1.60
N GLU A 93 -21.92 -2.41 -2.00
CA GLU A 93 -21.54 -2.54 -3.41
C GLU A 93 -21.01 -3.95 -3.71
N PRO A 94 -21.76 -4.79 -4.45
CA PRO A 94 -21.32 -6.12 -4.83
C PRO A 94 -19.98 -6.16 -5.58
N LYS A 95 -19.65 -5.12 -6.37
CA LYS A 95 -18.36 -5.02 -7.07
C LYS A 95 -17.15 -4.82 -6.16
N LEU A 96 -17.37 -4.65 -4.85
CA LEU A 96 -16.31 -4.59 -3.84
C LEU A 96 -16.09 -5.93 -3.13
N THR A 97 -16.68 -7.03 -3.60
CA THR A 97 -16.43 -8.38 -3.03
C THR A 97 -14.96 -8.78 -3.22
N GLU A 98 -14.42 -9.56 -2.27
CA GLU A 98 -13.05 -10.06 -2.36
C GLU A 98 -12.90 -11.08 -3.49
N ILE A 99 -11.67 -11.23 -3.98
CA ILE A 99 -11.30 -12.26 -4.93
C ILE A 99 -11.83 -13.63 -4.49
N SER A 100 -12.50 -14.35 -5.40
CA SER A 100 -12.92 -15.72 -5.13
C SER A 100 -11.71 -16.65 -5.27
N MET A 101 -11.45 -17.44 -4.22
CA MET A 101 -10.35 -18.39 -4.18
C MET A 101 -10.85 -19.84 -4.15
N SER A 102 -12.12 -20.08 -4.50
CA SER A 102 -12.75 -21.39 -4.68
C SER A 102 -12.23 -22.46 -3.69
N ASP A 103 -11.53 -23.48 -4.20
CA ASP A 103 -11.05 -24.66 -3.46
C ASP A 103 -10.02 -24.33 -2.37
N TRP A 104 -9.45 -23.13 -2.38
CA TRP A 104 -8.48 -22.70 -1.36
C TRP A 104 -9.13 -22.05 -0.15
N GLN A 105 -10.41 -21.64 -0.23
CA GLN A 105 -11.06 -20.94 0.86
C GLN A 105 -11.13 -21.81 2.12
N GLY A 106 -10.76 -21.23 3.26
CA GLY A 106 -10.65 -21.96 4.52
C GLY A 106 -9.32 -22.67 4.72
N LEU A 107 -8.56 -23.02 3.67
CA LEU A 107 -7.28 -23.72 3.81
C LEU A 107 -6.18 -22.78 4.33
N PHE A 108 -5.26 -23.33 5.11
CA PHE A 108 -4.02 -22.66 5.50
C PHE A 108 -3.14 -22.43 4.27
N TYR A 109 -2.34 -21.35 4.29
CA TYR A 109 -1.38 -21.07 3.21
C TYR A 109 -0.42 -22.23 2.95
N GLN A 110 -0.03 -22.96 4.01
CA GLN A 110 0.86 -24.10 3.89
C GLN A 110 0.17 -25.30 3.23
N GLU A 111 -1.08 -25.60 3.62
CA GLU A 111 -1.87 -26.68 3.00
C GLU A 111 -2.06 -26.41 1.50
N VAL A 112 -2.35 -25.17 1.12
CA VAL A 112 -2.47 -24.82 -0.31
C VAL A 112 -1.16 -25.04 -1.05
N LYS A 113 -0.04 -24.60 -0.46
CA LYS A 113 1.28 -24.76 -1.06
C LYS A 113 1.67 -26.23 -1.25
N GLU A 114 1.28 -27.10 -0.32
CA GLU A 114 1.58 -28.53 -0.34
C GLU A 114 0.64 -29.29 -1.29
N ASN A 115 -0.67 -29.03 -1.21
CA ASN A 115 -1.69 -29.80 -1.93
C ASN A 115 -1.90 -29.31 -3.38
N PHE A 116 -1.56 -28.05 -3.68
CA PHE A 116 -1.78 -27.41 -4.98
C PHE A 116 -0.50 -26.73 -5.48
N ALA A 117 0.64 -27.44 -5.46
CA ALA A 117 1.95 -26.84 -5.68
C ALA A 117 2.11 -26.11 -7.03
N GLU A 118 1.60 -26.68 -8.12
CA GLU A 118 1.67 -26.08 -9.46
C GLU A 118 0.81 -24.81 -9.56
N ASP A 119 -0.44 -24.90 -9.12
CA ASP A 119 -1.38 -23.78 -9.06
C ASP A 119 -0.87 -22.67 -8.13
N TYR A 120 -0.31 -23.03 -6.98
CA TYR A 120 0.33 -22.09 -6.06
C TYR A 120 1.52 -21.39 -6.71
N SER A 121 2.34 -22.11 -7.48
CA SER A 121 3.44 -21.52 -8.24
C SER A 121 2.93 -20.53 -9.29
N CYS A 122 1.88 -20.89 -10.04
CA CYS A 122 1.23 -20.00 -11.00
C CYS A 122 0.65 -18.76 -10.31
N TRP A 123 -0.07 -18.94 -9.20
CA TRP A 123 -0.64 -17.86 -8.40
C TRP A 123 0.42 -16.88 -7.92
N GLN A 124 1.58 -17.35 -7.46
CA GLN A 124 2.66 -16.47 -6.98
C GLN A 124 3.39 -15.75 -8.12
N ASN A 125 3.67 -16.44 -9.24
CA ASN A 125 4.57 -15.93 -10.26
C ASN A 125 3.86 -15.27 -11.45
N THR A 126 2.69 -15.78 -11.82
CA THR A 126 1.89 -15.35 -12.98
C THR A 126 0.41 -15.29 -12.59
N PRO A 127 0.04 -14.44 -11.61
CA PRO A 127 -1.31 -14.40 -11.04
C PRO A 127 -2.41 -14.13 -12.08
N HIS A 128 -2.07 -13.46 -13.19
CA HIS A 128 -2.99 -13.17 -14.29
C HIS A 128 -3.35 -14.39 -15.16
N LEU A 129 -2.55 -15.45 -15.12
CA LEU A 129 -2.81 -16.73 -15.81
C LEU A 129 -3.43 -17.78 -14.87
N PHE A 130 -3.42 -17.52 -13.56
CA PHE A 130 -3.99 -18.44 -12.58
C PHE A 130 -5.50 -18.61 -12.82
N THR A 131 -5.95 -19.86 -12.78
CA THR A 131 -7.32 -20.24 -13.08
C THR A 131 -7.78 -21.40 -12.22
N PHE A 132 -9.07 -21.42 -11.90
CA PHE A 132 -9.73 -22.63 -11.43
C PHE A 132 -10.39 -23.33 -12.61
N ASN A 133 -10.07 -24.61 -12.79
CA ASN A 133 -10.63 -25.49 -13.84
C ASN A 133 -10.53 -24.92 -15.26
N ASN A 134 -9.52 -24.09 -15.56
CA ASN A 134 -9.34 -23.41 -16.87
C ASN A 134 -10.52 -22.58 -17.37
N THR A 135 -11.49 -22.27 -16.51
CA THR A 135 -12.75 -21.59 -16.88
C THR A 135 -12.94 -20.28 -16.15
N PHE A 136 -12.33 -20.13 -14.97
CA PHE A 136 -12.42 -18.93 -14.16
C PHE A 136 -11.03 -18.37 -13.86
N PHE A 137 -10.79 -17.09 -14.16
CA PHE A 137 -9.53 -16.40 -13.94
C PHE A 137 -9.71 -15.34 -12.84
N PRO A 138 -9.40 -15.65 -11.57
CA PRO A 138 -9.79 -14.82 -10.43
C PRO A 138 -9.29 -13.37 -10.52
N VAL A 139 -8.03 -13.17 -10.94
CA VAL A 139 -7.43 -11.84 -11.02
C VAL A 139 -8.02 -11.03 -12.18
N ILE A 140 -8.25 -11.65 -13.33
CA ILE A 140 -8.84 -10.98 -14.50
C ILE A 140 -10.27 -10.51 -14.18
N GLU A 141 -11.06 -11.37 -13.54
CA GLU A 141 -12.42 -11.01 -13.13
C GLU A 141 -12.43 -9.89 -12.09
N LEU A 142 -11.51 -9.91 -11.12
CA LEU A 142 -11.40 -8.85 -10.12
C LEU A 142 -11.01 -7.49 -10.74
N PHE A 143 -10.13 -7.48 -11.74
CA PHE A 143 -9.77 -6.25 -12.48
C PHE A 143 -10.96 -5.70 -13.27
N LYS A 144 -11.75 -6.57 -13.91
CA LYS A 144 -12.99 -6.17 -14.58
C LYS A 144 -14.01 -5.58 -13.60
N GLN A 145 -14.16 -6.17 -12.41
CA GLN A 145 -15.04 -5.63 -11.36
C GLN A 145 -14.58 -4.22 -10.91
N ALA A 146 -13.29 -4.03 -10.70
CA ALA A 146 -12.72 -2.73 -10.34
C ALA A 146 -12.98 -1.65 -11.41
N GLN A 147 -12.78 -1.98 -12.69
CA GLN A 147 -13.07 -1.05 -13.81
C GLN A 147 -14.55 -0.66 -13.85
N GLN A 148 -15.46 -1.63 -13.69
CA GLN A 148 -16.90 -1.38 -13.64
C GLN A 148 -17.30 -0.51 -12.44
N PHE A 149 -16.65 -0.71 -11.29
CA PHE A 149 -16.85 0.14 -10.12
C PHE A 149 -16.45 1.60 -10.42
N TRP A 150 -15.26 1.84 -10.98
CA TRP A 150 -14.82 3.20 -11.34
C TRP A 150 -15.78 3.89 -12.32
N GLN A 151 -16.21 3.20 -13.38
CA GLN A 151 -17.18 3.74 -14.35
C GLN A 151 -18.49 4.20 -13.68
N LYS A 152 -18.95 3.47 -12.67
CA LYS A 152 -20.16 3.80 -11.91
C LYS A 152 -19.95 4.98 -10.97
N ILE A 153 -18.87 4.98 -10.18
CA ILE A 153 -18.75 5.94 -9.08
C ILE A 153 -18.16 7.28 -9.51
N LEU A 154 -17.26 7.31 -10.50
CA LEU A 154 -16.60 8.55 -10.92
C LEU A 154 -17.57 9.49 -11.66
N THR A 155 -18.55 8.94 -12.39
CA THR A 155 -19.61 9.73 -13.03
C THR A 155 -20.58 10.32 -12.02
N LYS A 156 -20.89 9.58 -10.95
CA LYS A 156 -21.84 9.98 -9.90
C LYS A 156 -21.27 10.99 -8.89
N HIS A 157 -19.97 10.95 -8.63
CA HIS A 157 -19.34 11.63 -7.48
C HIS A 157 -18.27 12.65 -7.92
N GLN A 158 -18.51 13.40 -8.99
CA GLN A 158 -17.57 14.42 -9.47
C GLN A 158 -17.28 15.48 -8.39
N GLY A 159 -16.01 15.69 -8.08
CA GLY A 159 -15.58 16.69 -7.09
C GLY A 159 -15.84 16.30 -5.63
N GLN A 160 -16.35 15.10 -5.36
CA GLN A 160 -16.71 14.63 -4.02
C GLN A 160 -15.61 13.78 -3.39
N THR A 161 -15.67 13.63 -2.06
CA THR A 161 -14.78 12.75 -1.29
C THR A 161 -15.53 11.51 -0.83
N ILE A 162 -15.04 10.33 -1.22
CA ILE A 162 -15.70 9.05 -1.03
C ILE A 162 -14.82 8.12 -0.21
N LEU A 163 -15.41 7.47 0.79
CA LEU A 163 -14.76 6.37 1.50
C LEU A 163 -15.20 5.03 0.89
N VAL A 164 -14.24 4.14 0.66
CA VAL A 164 -14.47 2.78 0.18
C VAL A 164 -13.82 1.81 1.15
N VAL A 165 -14.62 0.95 1.78
CA VAL A 165 -14.11 -0.11 2.66
C VAL A 165 -14.27 -1.45 1.94
N ALA A 166 -13.15 -2.14 1.69
CA ALA A 166 -13.15 -3.38 0.93
C ALA A 166 -12.03 -4.33 1.42
N HIS A 167 -11.34 -4.99 0.52
CA HIS A 167 -10.44 -6.10 0.84
C HIS A 167 -9.05 -5.96 0.25
N GLY A 168 -8.17 -6.91 0.55
CA GLY A 168 -6.78 -6.86 0.09
C GLY A 168 -6.68 -7.05 -1.42
N GLY A 169 -7.31 -8.09 -1.95
CA GLY A 169 -7.34 -8.34 -3.40
C GLY A 169 -8.11 -7.26 -4.14
N THR A 170 -9.32 -6.93 -3.68
CA THR A 170 -10.15 -5.87 -4.28
C THR A 170 -9.41 -4.53 -4.34
N ASN A 171 -8.76 -4.08 -3.25
CA ASN A 171 -8.02 -2.82 -3.26
C ASN A 171 -6.82 -2.84 -4.20
N ARG A 172 -6.13 -3.99 -4.34
CA ARG A 172 -5.06 -4.15 -5.34
C ARG A 172 -5.59 -3.91 -6.75
N ALA A 173 -6.73 -4.52 -7.11
CA ALA A 173 -7.34 -4.34 -8.42
C ALA A 173 -7.84 -2.90 -8.64
N LEU A 174 -8.49 -2.29 -7.64
CA LEU A 174 -8.94 -0.91 -7.67
C LEU A 174 -7.78 0.06 -7.93
N ILE A 175 -6.70 -0.04 -7.15
CA ILE A 175 -5.53 0.83 -7.31
C ILE A 175 -4.83 0.55 -8.63
N SER A 176 -4.62 -0.73 -8.99
CA SER A 176 -3.93 -1.11 -10.23
C SER A 176 -4.64 -0.55 -11.46
N THR A 177 -5.95 -0.74 -11.54
CA THR A 177 -6.75 -0.23 -12.68
C THR A 177 -6.79 1.30 -12.74
N ALA A 178 -6.80 1.98 -11.59
CA ALA A 178 -6.75 3.43 -11.52
C ALA A 178 -5.40 4.01 -11.98
N VAL A 179 -4.28 3.32 -11.71
CA VAL A 179 -2.93 3.80 -12.09
C VAL A 179 -2.38 3.17 -13.37
N GLY A 180 -3.19 2.37 -14.08
CA GLY A 180 -2.82 1.75 -15.36
C GLY A 180 -1.91 0.53 -15.26
N LEU A 181 -1.90 -0.16 -14.13
CA LEU A 181 -1.16 -1.42 -13.95
C LEU A 181 -1.93 -2.61 -14.51
N ASN A 182 -1.19 -3.51 -15.15
CA ASN A 182 -1.71 -4.77 -15.67
C ASN A 182 -1.96 -5.80 -14.54
N PRO A 183 -2.86 -6.78 -14.77
CA PRO A 183 -3.13 -7.89 -13.84
C PRO A 183 -1.89 -8.68 -13.37
N GLU A 184 -0.81 -8.70 -14.15
CA GLU A 184 0.44 -9.38 -13.78
C GLU A 184 1.10 -8.80 -12.52
N TYR A 185 0.85 -7.53 -12.21
CA TYR A 185 1.35 -6.84 -11.01
C TYR A 185 0.46 -7.02 -9.77
N TYR A 186 -0.50 -7.95 -9.79
CA TYR A 186 -1.48 -8.13 -8.71
C TYR A 186 -0.85 -8.24 -7.31
N HIS A 187 0.28 -8.94 -7.17
CA HIS A 187 0.97 -9.09 -5.88
C HIS A 187 1.91 -7.93 -5.52
N SER A 188 2.13 -6.98 -6.44
CA SER A 188 3.09 -5.90 -6.27
C SER A 188 2.59 -4.76 -5.37
N LEU A 189 1.31 -4.70 -5.02
CA LEU A 189 0.76 -3.70 -4.11
C LEU A 189 0.43 -4.33 -2.76
N GLN A 190 1.10 -3.88 -1.70
CA GLN A 190 0.78 -4.31 -0.35
C GLN A 190 -0.51 -3.65 0.15
N GLN A 191 -1.33 -4.43 0.87
CA GLN A 191 -2.54 -3.96 1.55
C GLN A 191 -2.59 -4.54 2.97
N SER A 192 -2.18 -3.77 3.96
CA SER A 192 -2.29 -4.10 5.39
C SER A 192 -3.76 -4.05 5.84
N ASN A 193 -4.15 -4.84 6.84
CA ASN A 193 -5.48 -4.69 7.44
C ASN A 193 -5.59 -3.26 8.00
N CYS A 194 -6.74 -2.61 7.81
CA CYS A 194 -6.93 -1.18 8.11
C CYS A 194 -5.94 -0.22 7.41
N GLY A 195 -5.18 -0.68 6.41
CA GLY A 195 -4.33 0.19 5.62
C GLY A 195 -5.17 1.18 4.82
N ILE A 196 -4.79 2.46 4.86
CA ILE A 196 -5.49 3.55 4.15
C ILE A 196 -4.71 3.94 2.89
N SER A 197 -5.39 4.04 1.76
CA SER A 197 -4.83 4.54 0.50
C SER A 197 -5.71 5.66 -0.07
N CYS A 198 -5.16 6.52 -0.93
CA CYS A 198 -5.91 7.64 -1.53
C CYS A 198 -5.59 7.80 -3.00
N LEU A 199 -6.65 7.92 -3.80
CA LEU A 199 -6.61 8.25 -5.21
C LEU A 199 -7.36 9.57 -5.44
N GLU A 200 -6.82 10.41 -6.31
CA GLU A 200 -7.51 11.62 -6.79
C GLU A 200 -7.74 11.49 -8.30
N PHE A 201 -8.99 11.66 -8.73
CA PHE A 201 -9.40 11.56 -10.13
C PHE A 201 -9.81 12.94 -10.65
N LEU A 202 -9.15 13.40 -11.71
CA LEU A 202 -9.58 14.58 -12.44
C LEU A 202 -10.90 14.30 -13.20
N PRO A 203 -11.70 15.32 -13.52
CA PRO A 203 -12.94 15.15 -14.28
C PRO A 203 -12.67 14.47 -15.62
N ASP A 204 -13.60 13.62 -16.04
CA ASP A 204 -13.57 12.87 -17.31
C ASP A 204 -12.32 11.98 -17.51
N ASN A 205 -11.58 11.68 -16.44
CA ASN A 205 -10.44 10.78 -16.46
C ASN A 205 -10.72 9.53 -15.61
N ASN A 206 -10.59 8.36 -16.24
CA ASN A 206 -10.71 7.07 -15.54
C ASN A 206 -9.41 6.62 -14.87
N PHE A 207 -8.30 7.33 -15.10
CA PHE A 207 -7.04 7.13 -14.40
C PHE A 207 -6.92 8.12 -13.24
N GLY A 208 -6.52 7.59 -12.08
CA GLY A 208 -6.35 8.35 -10.85
C GLY A 208 -4.87 8.58 -10.54
N GLU A 209 -4.60 9.66 -9.83
CA GLU A 209 -3.30 9.91 -9.19
C GLU A 209 -3.28 9.24 -7.82
N LEU A 210 -2.34 8.33 -7.59
CA LEU A 210 -2.13 7.71 -6.28
C LEU A 210 -1.38 8.68 -5.36
N LYS A 211 -2.07 9.23 -4.37
CA LYS A 211 -1.49 10.20 -3.43
C LYS A 211 -0.71 9.52 -2.32
N TYR A 212 -1.32 8.51 -1.70
CA TYR A 212 -0.64 7.67 -0.71
C TYR A 212 -1.20 6.26 -0.73
N LEU A 213 -0.39 5.31 -0.27
CA LEU A 213 -0.68 3.89 -0.31
C LEU A 213 -0.36 3.24 1.02
N ASN A 214 -1.32 2.44 1.50
CA ASN A 214 -1.15 1.53 2.62
C ASN A 214 -0.57 2.19 3.89
N VAL A 215 -1.10 3.36 4.25
CA VAL A 215 -0.73 4.08 5.46
C VAL A 215 -1.29 3.34 6.68
N THR A 216 -0.41 2.96 7.62
CA THR A 216 -0.76 2.27 8.88
C THR A 216 -0.25 2.98 10.14
N SER A 217 0.25 4.21 10.01
CA SER A 217 0.78 5.00 11.15
C SER A 217 -0.24 5.27 12.25
N HIS A 218 -1.52 5.37 11.89
CA HIS A 218 -2.63 5.49 12.85
C HIS A 218 -2.82 4.26 13.75
N LEU A 219 -2.24 3.11 13.36
CA LEU A 219 -2.20 1.88 14.15
C LEU A 219 -0.92 1.77 15.00
N GLY A 220 -0.11 2.83 15.04
CA GLY A 220 1.20 2.85 15.70
C GLY A 220 2.32 2.16 14.92
N GLU A 221 2.07 1.72 13.68
CA GLU A 221 3.10 1.10 12.84
C GLU A 221 4.01 2.15 12.21
N THR A 222 5.33 2.00 12.38
CA THR A 222 6.29 2.86 11.70
C THR A 222 6.54 2.40 10.28
N LEU A 223 6.52 1.12 9.95
CA LEU A 223 6.58 0.63 8.56
C LEU A 223 5.50 -0.43 8.36
N PRO A 224 4.96 -0.56 7.13
CA PRO A 224 4.08 -1.69 6.81
C PRO A 224 4.77 -3.01 7.16
N LYS A 225 4.06 -3.88 7.89
CA LYS A 225 4.55 -5.22 8.24
C LYS A 225 4.90 -6.02 6.99
N LEU A 226 6.02 -6.76 7.03
CA LEU A 226 6.38 -7.68 5.94
C LEU A 226 5.38 -8.83 5.88
N LYS A 227 4.78 -9.05 4.72
CA LYS A 227 3.83 -10.15 4.49
C LYS A 227 4.48 -11.37 3.83
N ALA A 228 5.10 -11.17 2.66
CA ALA A 228 5.74 -12.22 1.89
C ALA A 228 7.27 -12.06 1.98
N GLY A 229 8.00 -13.17 2.13
CA GLY A 229 9.47 -13.21 2.03
C GLY A 229 10.17 -12.22 2.92
N LYS A 230 10.23 -12.48 4.25
CA LYS A 230 10.82 -11.61 5.29
C LYS A 230 12.35 -11.39 5.17
N THR A 231 12.87 -11.44 3.96
CA THR A 231 14.27 -11.48 3.58
C THR A 231 14.48 -10.65 2.31
N GLY A 232 15.73 -10.39 1.94
CA GLY A 232 16.07 -9.57 0.78
C GLY A 232 16.20 -8.10 1.15
N TRP A 233 15.76 -7.20 0.28
CA TRP A 233 16.04 -5.76 0.43
C TRP A 233 14.78 -4.94 0.57
N ARG A 234 14.73 -4.03 1.55
CA ARG A 234 13.66 -3.05 1.70
C ARG A 234 14.22 -1.65 1.60
N TRP A 235 13.83 -0.92 0.55
CA TRP A 235 14.31 0.43 0.29
C TRP A 235 13.24 1.45 0.60
N LEU A 236 13.63 2.42 1.41
CA LEU A 236 12.89 3.62 1.72
C LEU A 236 13.41 4.69 0.76
N LEU A 237 12.55 5.21 -0.11
CA LEU A 237 12.90 6.17 -1.14
C LEU A 237 12.45 7.56 -0.71
N LEU A 238 13.38 8.50 -0.64
CA LEU A 238 13.14 9.88 -0.24
C LEU A 238 13.70 10.85 -1.28
N SER A 239 12.88 11.79 -1.74
CA SER A 239 13.34 12.84 -2.64
C SER A 239 14.43 13.70 -1.99
N LYS A 240 15.48 14.02 -2.73
CA LYS A 240 16.54 14.93 -2.29
C LYS A 240 16.04 16.32 -1.95
N ALA A 241 14.87 16.72 -2.45
CA ALA A 241 14.22 17.97 -2.06
C ALA A 241 13.98 18.03 -0.53
N ASN A 242 13.74 16.88 0.10
CA ASN A 242 13.50 16.75 1.53
C ASN A 242 14.77 16.51 2.36
N ALA A 243 15.90 16.25 1.72
CA ALA A 243 17.17 15.92 2.39
C ALA A 243 17.56 16.95 3.45
N LYS A 244 17.39 18.24 3.15
CA LYS A 244 17.75 19.35 4.06
C LYS A 244 16.89 19.41 5.32
N ASN A 245 15.66 18.91 5.26
CA ASN A 245 14.70 18.95 6.36
C ASN A 245 14.46 17.56 6.95
N ILE A 246 15.30 16.57 6.64
CA ILE A 246 15.04 15.16 6.98
C ILE A 246 14.76 14.95 8.47
N VAL A 247 15.49 15.67 9.33
CA VAL A 247 15.36 15.63 10.80
C VAL A 247 14.04 16.21 11.31
N LYS A 248 13.37 17.08 10.53
CA LYS A 248 12.06 17.66 10.88
C LYS A 248 10.92 16.68 10.67
N TYR A 249 11.09 15.67 9.81
CA TYR A 249 10.07 14.65 9.62
C TYR A 249 10.17 13.64 10.77
N SER A 250 9.37 13.87 11.81
CA SER A 250 9.29 13.04 13.02
C SER A 250 9.22 11.55 12.68
N TYR A 251 8.50 11.20 11.62
CA TYR A 251 8.38 9.85 11.10
C TYR A 251 9.71 9.26 10.61
N VAL A 252 10.47 9.97 9.76
CA VAL A 252 11.78 9.49 9.26
C VAL A 252 12.79 9.42 10.41
N THR A 253 12.80 10.41 11.30
CA THR A 253 13.64 10.40 12.49
C THR A 253 13.32 9.21 13.40
N ARG A 254 12.05 8.84 13.59
CA ARG A 254 11.67 7.63 14.34
C ARG A 254 12.20 6.35 13.68
N LEU A 255 12.18 6.26 12.35
CA LEU A 255 12.70 5.09 11.61
C LEU A 255 14.21 4.92 11.77
N ILE A 256 14.94 6.05 11.73
CA ILE A 256 16.38 6.06 11.96
C ILE A 256 16.67 5.69 13.42
N ASN A 257 15.97 6.30 14.38
CA ASN A 257 16.16 6.05 15.81
C ASN A 257 15.80 4.62 16.24
N SER A 258 14.84 3.97 15.56
CA SER A 258 14.44 2.59 15.86
C SER A 258 15.43 1.55 15.29
N ASN A 259 16.59 1.96 14.79
CA ASN A 259 17.57 1.12 14.10
C ASN A 259 16.94 0.29 12.98
N SER A 260 15.88 0.81 12.36
CA SER A 260 15.16 0.12 11.29
C SER A 260 15.78 0.37 9.92
N ILE A 261 16.77 1.25 9.85
CA ILE A 261 17.57 1.55 8.66
C ILE A 261 19.01 1.14 8.98
N GLU A 262 19.59 0.29 8.13
CA GLU A 262 20.91 -0.29 8.30
C GLU A 262 21.97 0.40 7.43
N LEU A 263 21.55 1.10 6.37
CA LEU A 263 22.46 1.81 5.48
C LEU A 263 21.77 2.95 4.73
N LEU A 264 22.58 3.90 4.28
CA LEU A 264 22.18 5.09 3.56
C LEU A 264 22.85 5.15 2.19
N LEU A 265 22.05 5.27 1.13
CA LEU A 265 22.51 5.47 -0.23
C LEU A 265 22.10 6.86 -0.72
N THR A 266 23.03 7.58 -1.34
CA THR A 266 22.73 8.85 -2.02
C THR A 266 23.17 8.83 -3.47
N ASP A 267 22.43 9.50 -4.34
CA ASP A 267 22.95 9.81 -5.68
C ASP A 267 23.95 10.98 -5.61
N HIS A 268 24.91 11.05 -6.53
CA HIS A 268 25.94 12.11 -6.54
C HIS A 268 25.37 13.54 -6.66
N SER A 269 24.12 13.71 -7.08
CA SER A 269 23.46 15.02 -7.13
C SER A 269 22.88 15.48 -5.78
N VAL A 270 22.96 14.66 -4.73
CA VAL A 270 22.55 15.03 -3.37
C VAL A 270 23.66 15.84 -2.70
N SER A 271 23.29 16.97 -2.09
CA SER A 271 24.20 17.74 -1.25
C SER A 271 24.71 16.86 -0.10
N LYS A 272 26.04 16.78 0.05
CA LYS A 272 26.71 16.04 1.13
C LYS A 272 26.23 16.48 2.52
N TYR A 273 26.01 17.78 2.69
CA TYR A 273 25.42 18.37 3.88
C TYR A 273 23.90 18.54 3.71
N PRO A 274 23.02 18.12 4.66
CA PRO A 274 23.28 17.60 6.02
C PRO A 274 23.34 16.06 6.11
N ILE A 275 23.47 15.36 5.00
CA ILE A 275 23.34 13.90 4.96
C ILE A 275 24.51 13.18 5.63
N GLU A 276 25.73 13.68 5.47
CA GLU A 276 26.92 13.15 6.15
C GLU A 276 26.83 13.33 7.67
N GLU A 277 26.27 14.45 8.16
CA GLU A 277 26.03 14.65 9.60
C GLU A 277 25.05 13.61 10.15
N LEU A 278 23.96 13.36 9.43
CA LEU A 278 23.00 12.33 9.80
C LEU A 278 23.64 10.94 9.82
N ALA A 279 24.45 10.61 8.81
CA ALA A 279 25.17 9.34 8.76
C ALA A 279 26.11 9.16 9.96
N VAL A 280 26.87 10.20 10.32
CA VAL A 280 27.78 10.19 11.48
C VAL A 280 27.00 10.10 12.79
N GLN A 281 25.97 10.94 12.96
CA GLN A 281 25.15 10.99 14.18
C GLN A 281 24.53 9.63 14.50
N TYR A 282 24.05 8.93 13.49
CA TYR A 282 23.36 7.64 13.64
C TYR A 282 24.22 6.43 13.31
N LYS A 283 25.53 6.62 13.06
CA LYS A 283 26.49 5.55 12.71
C LYS A 283 26.00 4.68 11.54
N LEU A 284 25.36 5.30 10.55
CA LEU A 284 24.85 4.63 9.36
C LEU A 284 25.96 4.54 8.30
N PRO A 285 26.29 3.34 7.80
CA PRO A 285 27.09 3.20 6.58
C PRO A 285 26.49 4.03 5.45
N HIS A 286 27.27 4.97 4.91
CA HIS A 286 26.85 5.87 3.84
C HIS A 286 27.67 5.62 2.58
N LEU A 287 26.98 5.40 1.46
CA LEU A 287 27.58 5.29 0.13
C LEU A 287 26.91 6.30 -0.82
N SER A 288 27.74 7.08 -1.53
CA SER A 288 27.26 7.91 -2.63
C SER A 288 27.59 7.24 -3.96
N LEU A 289 26.60 7.04 -4.81
CA LEU A 289 26.71 6.29 -6.07
C LEU A 289 26.27 7.14 -7.26
N ALA A 290 26.83 6.83 -8.43
CA ALA A 290 26.38 7.39 -9.70
C ALA A 290 25.00 6.81 -10.10
N GLN A 291 24.22 7.58 -10.85
CA GLN A 291 22.85 7.21 -11.23
C GLN A 291 22.78 5.86 -11.96
N ASN A 292 23.72 5.59 -12.86
CA ASN A 292 23.81 4.33 -13.59
C ASN A 292 23.98 3.12 -12.66
N HIS A 293 24.78 3.24 -11.60
CA HIS A 293 24.99 2.13 -10.66
C HIS A 293 23.72 1.75 -9.89
N PHE A 294 22.85 2.72 -9.56
CA PHE A 294 21.54 2.42 -8.97
C PHE A 294 20.67 1.59 -9.92
N LEU A 295 20.65 1.96 -11.20
CA LEU A 295 19.85 1.26 -12.21
C LEU A 295 20.42 -0.14 -12.49
N ASP A 296 21.74 -0.28 -12.60
CA ASP A 296 22.41 -1.56 -12.82
C ASP A 296 22.16 -2.53 -11.65
N TRP A 297 22.26 -2.03 -10.41
CA TRP A 297 21.97 -2.79 -9.21
C TRP A 297 20.50 -3.22 -9.15
N GLN A 298 19.56 -2.32 -9.49
CA GLN A 298 18.14 -2.63 -9.52
C GLN A 298 17.83 -3.72 -10.57
N GLN A 299 18.39 -3.60 -11.77
CA GLN A 299 18.26 -4.61 -12.82
C GLN A 299 18.83 -5.96 -12.39
N THR A 300 19.98 -5.95 -11.72
CA THR A 300 20.60 -7.16 -11.18
C THR A 300 19.70 -7.85 -10.15
N ILE A 301 19.08 -7.09 -9.25
CA ILE A 301 18.14 -7.66 -8.26
C ILE A 301 16.88 -8.22 -8.91
N ILE A 302 16.31 -7.51 -9.87
CA ILE A 302 15.10 -7.97 -10.57
C ILE A 302 15.39 -9.25 -11.38
N LYS A 303 16.59 -9.37 -11.97
CA LYS A 303 16.99 -10.50 -12.81
C LYS A 303 17.62 -11.67 -12.03
N ARG A 304 17.82 -11.55 -10.71
CA ARG A 304 18.57 -12.55 -9.93
C ARG A 304 17.95 -13.96 -10.03
N PRO A 305 18.76 -15.02 -10.06
CA PRO A 305 18.26 -16.39 -10.04
C PRO A 305 17.42 -16.66 -8.79
N LYS A 306 16.23 -17.22 -8.98
CA LYS A 306 15.23 -17.45 -7.93
C LYS A 306 15.44 -18.81 -7.24
N HIS A 307 16.70 -19.17 -6.97
CA HIS A 307 16.97 -20.41 -6.23
C HIS A 307 16.52 -20.23 -4.78
N PHE A 308 15.89 -21.27 -4.22
CA PHE A 308 15.62 -21.35 -2.79
C PHE A 308 16.95 -21.21 -2.05
N VAL A 309 17.23 -20.02 -1.54
CA VAL A 309 18.29 -19.87 -0.55
C VAL A 309 17.73 -20.42 0.75
N ASN A 310 18.46 -21.36 1.36
CA ASN A 310 18.08 -21.96 2.64
C ASN A 310 17.74 -20.84 3.63
N SER A 311 16.51 -20.86 4.15
CA SER A 311 15.89 -19.73 4.87
C SER A 311 16.56 -19.37 6.19
N GLU A 312 17.49 -20.20 6.68
CA GLU A 312 18.16 -20.00 7.98
C GLU A 312 19.24 -18.91 7.96
N GLN A 313 19.69 -18.44 6.78
CA GLN A 313 20.72 -17.39 6.65
C GLN A 313 20.26 -16.13 5.91
N ALA A 314 19.01 -16.11 5.42
CA ALA A 314 18.51 -15.01 4.63
C ALA A 314 18.02 -13.86 5.55
N SER A 315 18.76 -12.77 5.61
CA SER A 315 18.37 -11.56 6.36
C SER A 315 17.57 -10.59 5.47
N LEU A 316 16.81 -9.71 6.12
CA LEU A 316 16.29 -8.50 5.49
C LEU A 316 17.29 -7.37 5.75
N THR A 317 17.70 -6.68 4.70
CA THR A 317 18.41 -5.41 4.83
C THR A 317 17.47 -4.26 4.47
N THR A 318 17.29 -3.33 5.40
CA THR A 318 16.52 -2.11 5.17
C THR A 318 17.45 -0.92 4.97
N GLY A 319 17.33 -0.20 3.86
CA GLY A 319 18.14 0.97 3.58
C GLY A 319 17.32 2.18 3.17
N LEU A 320 17.87 3.37 3.40
CA LEU A 320 17.31 4.65 2.94
C LEU A 320 18.06 5.11 1.70
N ILE A 321 17.33 5.36 0.62
CA ILE A 321 17.84 5.96 -0.62
C ILE A 321 17.34 7.40 -0.68
N ILE A 322 18.27 8.35 -0.73
CA ILE A 322 17.97 9.76 -0.99
C ILE A 322 18.46 10.09 -2.38
N ALA A 323 17.56 10.48 -3.28
CA ALA A 323 17.95 10.77 -4.65
C ALA A 323 17.06 11.82 -5.34
N SER A 324 17.47 12.28 -6.52
CA SER A 324 16.63 13.12 -7.39
C SER A 324 15.28 12.47 -7.72
N ASP A 325 14.21 13.27 -7.84
CA ASP A 325 12.86 12.77 -8.19
C ASP A 325 12.89 11.96 -9.50
N LYS A 326 13.72 12.38 -10.46
CA LYS A 326 13.91 11.66 -11.73
C LYS A 326 14.42 10.23 -11.52
N LEU A 327 15.44 10.03 -10.69
CA LEU A 327 15.97 8.69 -10.41
C LEU A 327 14.94 7.86 -9.64
N LEU A 328 14.27 8.44 -8.64
CA LEU A 328 13.27 7.69 -7.88
C LEU A 328 12.06 7.29 -8.74
N ALA A 329 11.62 8.16 -9.66
CA ALA A 329 10.59 7.84 -10.63
C ALA A 329 11.03 6.69 -11.56
N GLN A 330 12.29 6.68 -12.01
CA GLN A 330 12.84 5.57 -12.80
C GLN A 330 12.87 4.25 -12.01
N ILE A 331 13.24 4.29 -10.72
CA ILE A 331 13.21 3.12 -9.84
C ILE A 331 11.77 2.59 -9.75
N LEU A 332 10.81 3.45 -9.43
CA LEU A 332 9.40 3.07 -9.31
C LEU A 332 8.82 2.52 -10.62
N HIS A 333 9.11 3.19 -11.74
CA HIS A 333 8.70 2.74 -13.06
C HIS A 333 9.27 1.36 -13.38
N THR A 334 10.56 1.13 -13.17
CA THR A 334 11.20 -0.16 -13.45
C THR A 334 10.65 -1.28 -12.55
N THR A 335 10.32 -0.95 -11.29
CA THR A 335 9.81 -1.93 -10.32
C THR A 335 8.36 -2.31 -10.56
N LEU A 336 7.51 -1.33 -10.90
CA LEU A 336 6.06 -1.49 -10.84
C LEU A 336 5.36 -1.16 -12.15
N ASN A 337 6.06 -0.60 -13.13
CA ASN A 337 5.49 -0.03 -14.36
C ASN A 337 4.48 1.11 -14.11
N ILE A 338 4.66 1.87 -13.03
CA ILE A 338 3.87 3.07 -12.73
C ILE A 338 4.58 4.28 -13.32
N ASN A 339 3.88 5.05 -14.17
CA ASN A 339 4.43 6.23 -14.85
C ASN A 339 4.16 7.56 -14.13
N THR A 340 3.20 7.59 -13.19
CA THR A 340 2.57 8.82 -12.72
C THR A 340 2.52 8.92 -11.19
N LEU A 341 3.59 8.48 -10.51
CA LEU A 341 3.67 8.61 -9.05
C LEU A 341 4.54 9.79 -8.62
N ASN A 342 3.90 10.84 -8.10
CA ASN A 342 4.60 11.94 -7.45
C ASN A 342 4.90 11.57 -5.99
N ILE A 343 6.17 11.28 -5.70
CA ILE A 343 6.63 10.96 -4.35
C ILE A 343 7.45 12.08 -3.71
N THR A 344 7.44 13.29 -4.28
CA THR A 344 8.29 14.38 -3.78
C THR A 344 8.02 14.65 -2.31
N ASP A 345 6.77 14.65 -1.83
CA ASP A 345 6.45 14.87 -0.41
C ASP A 345 6.16 13.58 0.38
N HIS A 346 6.63 12.43 -0.12
CA HIS A 346 6.33 11.11 0.43
C HIS A 346 7.60 10.29 0.66
N LEU A 347 7.49 9.30 1.55
CA LEU A 347 8.42 8.18 1.67
C LEU A 347 7.81 6.97 0.95
N ALA A 348 8.38 6.56 -0.17
CA ALA A 348 7.96 5.33 -0.85
C ALA A 348 8.77 4.13 -0.33
N ILE A 349 8.13 2.99 -0.13
CA ILE A 349 8.77 1.80 0.44
C ILE A 349 8.64 0.65 -0.55
N ILE A 350 9.77 0.15 -1.05
CA ILE A 350 9.80 -0.99 -1.96
C ILE A 350 10.54 -2.14 -1.31
N HIS A 351 9.95 -3.32 -1.35
CA HIS A 351 10.56 -4.56 -0.90
C HIS A 351 10.83 -5.48 -2.08
N TYR A 352 12.08 -5.97 -2.14
CA TYR A 352 12.61 -6.92 -3.11
C TYR A 352 12.84 -8.26 -2.39
N PRO A 353 11.77 -9.04 -2.17
CA PRO A 353 11.84 -10.31 -1.46
C PRO A 353 12.77 -11.31 -2.16
N GLN A 354 13.58 -12.05 -1.39
CA GLN A 354 14.57 -12.98 -1.95
C GLN A 354 13.95 -14.15 -2.73
N ASN A 355 12.83 -14.66 -2.23
CA ASN A 355 12.21 -15.89 -2.71
C ASN A 355 11.01 -15.67 -3.64
N TYR A 356 10.75 -14.42 -4.06
CA TYR A 356 9.65 -14.10 -4.95
C TYR A 356 10.17 -13.34 -6.18
N SER A 357 9.46 -13.53 -7.29
CA SER A 357 9.80 -12.96 -8.60
C SER A 357 9.42 -11.49 -8.74
N TYR A 358 8.45 -11.05 -7.94
CA TYR A 358 7.89 -9.71 -8.00
C TYR A 358 8.45 -8.83 -6.87
N SER A 359 8.53 -7.54 -7.16
CA SER A 359 8.78 -6.52 -6.15
C SER A 359 7.47 -6.02 -5.58
N ILE A 360 7.50 -5.53 -4.34
CA ILE A 360 6.32 -5.11 -3.59
C ILE A 360 6.47 -3.65 -3.19
N LEU A 361 5.57 -2.79 -3.70
CA LEU A 361 5.35 -1.47 -3.13
C LEU A 361 4.57 -1.63 -1.82
N GLN A 362 5.29 -1.47 -0.72
CA GLN A 362 4.74 -1.67 0.61
C GLN A 362 3.89 -0.47 1.07
N GLY A 363 4.26 0.74 0.64
CA GLY A 363 3.53 1.96 0.97
C GLY A 363 4.13 3.18 0.31
N ILE A 364 3.32 4.24 0.25
CA ILE A 364 3.70 5.60 -0.11
C ILE A 364 3.15 6.46 1.02
N LEU A 365 4.04 6.94 1.88
CA LEU A 365 3.67 7.49 3.18
C LEU A 365 3.92 8.99 3.21
N PRO A 366 2.93 9.83 3.55
CA PRO A 366 3.15 11.27 3.65
C PRO A 366 4.24 11.59 4.68
N LEU A 367 5.18 12.47 4.33
CA LEU A 367 6.26 12.88 5.24
C LEU A 367 5.77 13.74 6.40
N MET A 368 4.76 14.55 6.14
CA MET A 368 4.05 15.31 7.16
C MET A 368 2.99 14.38 7.74
N GLU A 369 3.09 14.10 9.04
CA GLU A 369 2.02 13.36 9.73
C GLU A 369 0.72 14.12 9.54
N VAL A 370 -0.24 13.41 8.99
CA VAL A 370 -1.62 13.84 8.97
C VAL A 370 -2.04 13.99 10.43
N SER A 371 -2.22 15.24 10.87
CA SER A 371 -2.23 15.65 12.28
C SER A 371 -2.76 14.57 13.22
N SER A 372 -1.86 13.84 13.88
CA SER A 372 -2.25 13.03 15.02
C SER A 372 -2.55 14.02 16.14
N ARG A 373 -3.82 14.40 16.32
CA ARG A 373 -4.24 14.81 17.65
C ARG A 373 -3.83 13.65 18.54
N LYS A 374 -2.90 13.91 19.49
CA LYS A 374 -2.52 12.93 20.51
C LYS A 374 -3.81 12.48 21.17
N LEU A 375 -4.29 11.30 20.80
CA LEU A 375 -5.41 10.65 21.44
C LEU A 375 -4.84 9.98 22.68
N THR A 376 -4.70 10.75 23.76
CA THR A 376 -4.72 10.17 25.11
C THR A 376 -6.12 9.63 25.31
N VAL A 377 -6.30 8.33 25.05
CA VAL A 377 -7.44 7.59 25.56
C VAL A 377 -7.20 7.48 27.06
N ASN A 378 -7.82 8.37 27.84
CA ASN A 378 -7.94 8.14 29.27
C ASN A 378 -8.81 6.89 29.45
N GLN A 379 -8.26 5.94 30.21
CA GLN A 379 -8.89 4.67 30.61
C GLN A 379 -10.22 4.89 31.32
#